data_AF-A0A917KPZ3-F1
#
_entry.id   AF-A0A917KPZ3-F1
#
_cell.length_a   1.000
_cell.length_b   1.000
_cell.length_c   1.000
_cell.angle_alpha   90.00
_cell.angle_beta   90.00
_cell.angle_gamma   90.00
#
_symmetry.space_group_name_H-M   'P 1'
#
loop_
_entity.id
_entity.type
_entity.pdbx_description
1 polymer ?
#
loop_
_entity_poly.entity_id
_entity_poly.type
_entity_poly.pdbx_seq_one_letter_code
_entity_poly.pdbx_strand_id
1 'polypeptide(L)' 'MLRDRAASRVHIRHARGSTARPMTDSELDAKFRGQVCTELPDADVERLIGRLRTVVECADVATWLLR' A
#
# COMPACT_ATOMS: atom_id res chain seq x y z
N MET A 1 19.47 -12.13 24.24
CA MET A 1 20.89 -12.48 24.01
C MET A 1 20.95 -13.46 22.85
N LEU A 2 21.47 -13.06 21.67
CA LEU A 2 21.94 -14.04 20.68
C LEU A 2 23.22 -14.67 21.27
N ARG A 3 23.17 -15.94 21.65
CA ARG A 3 24.35 -16.75 21.94
C ARG A 3 24.71 -17.51 20.67
N ASP A 4 26.02 -17.61 20.43
CA ASP A 4 26.73 -18.24 19.32
C ASP A 4 26.89 -17.42 18.02
N ARG A 5 28.18 -17.25 17.67
CA ARG A 5 28.75 -16.43 16.59
C ARG A 5 28.53 -17.01 15.19
N ALA A 6 27.32 -17.47 14.88
CA ALA A 6 26.96 -17.85 13.52
C ALA A 6 26.50 -16.61 12.74
N ALA A 7 27.38 -16.05 11.91
CA ALA A 7 26.99 -14.97 11.00
C ALA A 7 26.18 -15.55 9.84
N SER A 8 24.86 -15.40 9.87
CA SER A 8 24.01 -15.70 8.71
C SER A 8 24.07 -14.53 7.73
N ARG A 9 24.50 -14.79 6.49
CA ARG A 9 24.39 -13.83 5.39
C ARG A 9 23.16 -14.18 4.57
N VAL A 10 22.17 -13.29 4.59
CA VAL A 10 20.96 -13.41 3.76
C VAL A 10 21.04 -12.37 2.65
N HIS A 11 20.82 -12.79 1.41
CA HIS A 11 20.72 -11.90 0.26
C HIS A 11 19.30 -11.94 -0.30
N ILE A 12 18.62 -10.79 -0.26
CA ILE A 12 17.28 -10.65 -0.84
C ILE A 12 17.45 -10.25 -2.31
N ARG A 13 17.11 -11.14 -3.23
CA ARG A 13 17.15 -10.86 -4.68
C ARG A 13 16.09 -9.83 -5.09
N HIS A 14 14.87 -9.99 -4.59
CA HIS A 14 13.74 -9.09 -4.90
C HIS A 14 12.86 -8.87 -3.67
N ALA A 15 12.71 -7.60 -3.27
CA ALA A 15 11.77 -7.20 -2.23
C ALA A 15 10.33 -7.21 -2.76
N ARG A 16 9.34 -7.47 -1.90
CA ARG A 16 7.93 -7.28 -2.24
C ARG A 16 7.68 -5.79 -2.55
N GLY A 17 6.98 -5.51 -3.64
CA GLY A 17 6.77 -4.16 -4.16
C GLY A 17 7.86 -3.68 -5.12
N SER A 18 8.88 -4.49 -5.41
CA SER A 18 9.80 -4.23 -6.52
C SER A 18 9.15 -4.58 -7.85
N THR A 19 9.68 -4.07 -8.97
CA THR A 19 9.18 -4.43 -10.31
C THR A 19 9.26 -5.93 -10.59
N ALA A 20 10.27 -6.62 -10.04
CA ALA A 20 10.43 -8.07 -10.18
C ALA A 20 9.55 -8.90 -9.23
N ARG A 21 8.95 -8.26 -8.21
CA ARG A 21 7.97 -8.87 -7.30
C ARG A 21 6.93 -7.81 -6.90
N PRO A 22 6.04 -7.43 -7.83
CA PRO A 22 5.05 -6.38 -7.59
C PRO A 22 4.07 -6.83 -6.50
N MET A 23 3.47 -5.85 -5.82
CA MET A 23 2.37 -6.13 -4.88
C MET A 23 1.11 -6.46 -5.66
N THR A 24 0.28 -7.33 -5.11
CA THR A 24 -1.09 -7.51 -5.60
C THR A 24 -1.94 -6.28 -5.24
N ASP A 25 -3.10 -6.15 -5.87
CA ASP A 25 -4.04 -5.09 -5.54
C ASP A 25 -4.47 -5.13 -4.06
N SER A 26 -4.73 -6.32 -3.52
CA SER A 26 -5.05 -6.49 -2.10
C SER A 26 -3.90 -6.12 -1.16
N GLU A 27 -2.65 -6.40 -1.55
CA GLU A 27 -1.47 -5.98 -0.80
C GLU A 27 -1.28 -4.46 -0.85
N LEU A 28 -1.57 -3.82 -1.98
CA LEU A 28 -1.58 -2.37 -2.12
C LEU A 28 -2.67 -1.73 -1.27
N ASP A 29 -3.89 -2.27 -1.27
CA ASP A 29 -4.99 -1.76 -0.45
C ASP A 29 -4.67 -1.90 1.05
N ALA A 30 -4.12 -3.04 1.48
CA ALA A 30 -3.69 -3.24 2.87
C ALA A 30 -2.58 -2.26 3.27
N LYS A 31 -1.61 -2.01 2.37
CA LYS A 31 -0.56 -1.02 2.60
C LYS A 31 -1.15 0.39 2.71
N PHE A 32 -2.08 0.74 1.82
CA PHE A 32 -2.73 2.05 1.84
C PHE A 32 -3.48 2.26 3.15
N ARG A 33 -4.33 1.31 3.57
CA ARG A 33 -5.02 1.35 4.87
C ARG A 33 -4.06 1.65 6.02
N GLY A 34 -2.95 0.92 6.09
CA GLY A 34 -1.95 1.09 7.15
C GLY A 34 -1.23 2.45 7.11
N GLN A 35 -1.24 3.17 5.99
CA GLN A 35 -0.64 4.50 5.87
C GLN A 35 -1.60 5.62 6.24
N VAL A 36 -2.91 5.45 6.00
CA VAL A 36 -3.90 6.52 6.17
C VAL A 36 -4.79 6.37 7.40
N CYS A 37 -4.82 5.20 8.05
CA CYS A 37 -5.69 4.93 9.20
C CYS A 37 -5.41 5.80 10.43
N THR A 38 -4.26 6.49 10.50
CA THR A 38 -3.98 7.45 11.59
C THR A 38 -4.65 8.81 11.36
N GLU A 39 -4.97 9.13 10.10
CA GLU A 39 -5.47 10.44 9.71
C GLU A 39 -6.95 10.41 9.34
N LEU A 40 -7.48 9.25 8.94
CA LEU A 40 -8.82 9.10 8.40
C LEU A 40 -9.60 7.97 9.09
N PRO A 41 -10.92 8.14 9.30
CA PRO A 41 -11.81 7.05 9.70
C PRO A 41 -11.82 5.92 8.67
N ASP A 42 -11.95 4.66 9.12
CA ASP A 42 -11.97 3.47 8.25
C ASP A 42 -12.95 3.59 7.08
N ALA A 43 -14.14 4.17 7.31
CA ALA A 43 -15.14 4.37 6.28
C ALA A 43 -14.66 5.32 5.15
N ASP A 44 -13.90 6.35 5.50
CA ASP A 44 -13.32 7.28 4.53
C ASP A 44 -12.17 6.64 3.78
N VAL A 45 -11.37 5.80 4.44
CA VAL A 45 -10.31 5.00 3.82
C VAL A 45 -10.87 4.07 2.75
N GLU A 46 -11.92 3.30 3.06
CA GLU A 46 -12.55 2.41 2.06
C GLU A 46 -13.17 3.20 0.90
N ARG A 47 -13.78 4.35 1.20
CA ARG A 47 -14.31 5.24 0.15
C ARG A 47 -13.21 5.72 -0.79
N LEU A 48 -12.06 6.12 -0.25
CA LEU A 48 -10.90 6.55 -1.05
C LEU A 48 -10.29 5.43 -1.88
N ILE A 49 -10.15 4.21 -1.32
CA ILE A 49 -9.68 3.04 -2.06
C ILE A 49 -10.58 2.79 -3.28
N GLY A 50 -11.90 2.74 -3.05
CA GLY A 50 -12.86 2.52 -4.13
C GLY A 50 -12.77 3.57 -5.24
N ARG A 51 -12.61 4.85 -4.86
CA ARG A 51 -12.39 5.93 -5.80
C ARG A 51 -11.11 5.75 -6.60
N LEU A 52 -9.96 5.60 -5.93
CA LEU A 52 -8.65 5.48 -6.59
C LEU A 52 -8.61 4.37 -7.65
N ARG A 53 -9.39 3.30 -7.47
CA ARG A 53 -9.53 2.21 -8.44
C ARG A 53 -10.27 2.61 -9.73
N THR A 54 -11.09 3.65 -9.70
CA THR A 54 -11.83 4.17 -10.85
C THR A 54 -11.33 5.55 -11.32
N VAL A 55 -10.14 5.97 -10.85
CA VAL A 55 -9.61 7.32 -11.14
C VAL A 55 -9.42 7.60 -12.63
N VAL A 56 -9.20 6.57 -13.45
CA VAL A 56 -9.08 6.71 -14.92
C VAL A 56 -10.38 7.19 -15.58
N GLU A 57 -11.53 6.97 -14.93
CA GLU A 57 -12.85 7.43 -15.38
C GLU A 57 -13.16 8.86 -14.92
N CYS A 58 -12.25 9.47 -14.15
CA CYS A 58 -12.41 10.79 -13.59
C CYS A 58 -12.18 11.87 -14.67
N ALA A 59 -13.25 12.57 -15.05
CA ALA A 59 -13.14 13.72 -15.96
C ALA A 59 -12.53 14.96 -15.29
N ASP A 60 -12.69 15.11 -13.97
CA ASP A 60 -12.13 16.23 -13.18
C ASP A 60 -11.74 15.78 -11.77
N VAL A 61 -10.42 15.78 -11.53
CA VAL A 61 -9.81 15.34 -10.27
C VAL A 61 -10.16 16.27 -9.11
N ALA A 62 -10.34 17.57 -9.36
CA ALA A 62 -10.66 18.54 -8.31
C ALA A 62 -12.05 18.25 -7.71
N THR A 63 -13.04 18.04 -8.57
CA THR A 63 -14.41 17.68 -8.13
C THR A 63 -14.46 16.28 -7.52
N TRP A 64 -13.63 15.35 -7.98
CA TRP A 64 -13.60 13.96 -7.53
C TRP A 64 -12.97 13.75 -6.14
N LEU A 65 -11.99 14.57 -5.77
CA LEU A 65 -11.39 14.55 -4.43
C LEU A 65 -12.30 15.19 -3.36
N LEU A 66 -13.14 16.16 -3.75
CA LEU A 66 -13.91 17.00 -2.82
C LEU A 66 -15.37 16.56 -2.61
N ARG A 67 -15.88 15.63 -3.43
CA ARG A 67 -17.19 14.97 -3.21
C ARG A 67 -17.09 13.83 -2.20
#